data_AF-A0A0A0YWL3-F1
#
_entry.id   AF-A0A0A0YWL3-F1
#
_cell.length_a   1.000
_cell.length_b   1.000
_cell.length_c   1.000
_cell.angle_alpha   90.00
_cell.angle_beta   90.00
_cell.angle_gamma   90.00
#
_symmetry.space_group_name_H-M   'P 1'
#
loop_
_entity.id
_entity.type
_entity.pdbx_description
1 polymer ?
#
loop_
_entity_poly.entity_id
_entity_poly.type
_entity_poly.pdbx_seq_one_letter_code
_entity_poly.pdbx_strand_id
1 'polypeptide(L)'
;GRNIELKFVDTMRRQFEFSVDSFQIILDSLLLFYGCSQMSMSDNFYPTVVAESVYGDFQEALYHLHKKLIATRNPEEIRGGGLLKYCNLLVRDYKPARPDKIKHLERYMCSRFFIDFGDINQQRAKLESYLANHFMGEEQNKYEYLLVLHRVV
;
A
#
# COMPACT_ATOMS: atom_id res chain seq x y z
N GLY A 1 5.88 13.97 1.31
CA GLY A 1 7.19 14.27 0.70
C GLY A 1 7.60 13.11 -0.18
N ARG A 2 8.62 13.26 -1.04
CA ARG A 2 9.18 12.11 -1.77
C ARG A 2 10.34 11.54 -0.96
N ASN A 3 10.19 10.31 -0.46
CA ASN A 3 11.22 9.62 0.30
C ASN A 3 11.79 8.48 -0.55
N ILE A 4 13.09 8.22 -0.44
CA ILE A 4 13.74 7.05 -1.03
C ILE A 4 14.01 6.08 0.11
N GLU A 5 13.40 4.89 0.05
CA GLU A 5 13.65 3.80 0.99
C GLU A 5 14.51 2.73 0.29
N LEU A 6 15.69 2.44 0.84
CA LEU A 6 16.56 1.36 0.38
C LEU A 6 16.39 0.17 1.32
N LYS A 7 15.92 -0.95 0.79
CA LYS A 7 15.60 -2.14 1.58
C LYS A 7 16.37 -3.34 1.05
N PHE A 8 17.21 -3.93 1.91
CA PHE A 8 17.98 -5.14 1.61
C PHE A 8 17.28 -6.33 2.29
N VAL A 9 16.81 -7.28 1.50
CA VAL A 9 15.92 -8.36 1.96
C VAL A 9 16.60 -9.69 1.75
N ASP A 10 16.82 -10.43 2.84
CA ASP A 10 17.21 -11.84 2.79
C ASP A 10 15.94 -12.73 2.81
N THR A 11 15.16 -12.67 3.89
CA THR A 11 13.84 -13.30 3.98
C THR A 11 12.80 -12.29 4.50
N MET A 12 11.63 -12.23 3.87
CA MET A 12 10.53 -11.36 4.30
C MET A 12 9.23 -12.13 4.47
N ARG A 13 8.77 -12.19 5.72
CA ARG A 13 7.51 -12.87 6.06
C ARG A 13 6.27 -12.14 5.53
N ARG A 14 6.31 -10.81 5.41
CA ARG A 14 5.16 -9.97 5.04
C ARG A 14 5.57 -8.99 3.97
N GLN A 15 5.11 -9.22 2.76
CA GLN A 15 5.58 -8.48 1.60
C GLN A 15 4.56 -7.44 1.10
N PHE A 16 3.31 -7.54 1.52
CA PHE A 16 2.24 -6.60 1.13
C PHE A 16 1.17 -6.52 2.23
N GLU A 17 0.35 -5.46 2.21
CA GLU A 17 -0.84 -5.34 3.08
C GLU A 17 -2.14 -5.54 2.27
N PHE A 18 -2.21 -4.92 1.09
CA PHE A 18 -3.30 -5.06 0.13
C PHE A 18 -2.75 -5.46 -1.25
N SER A 19 -3.63 -5.93 -2.13
CA SER A 19 -3.24 -6.29 -3.50
C SER A 19 -2.63 -5.11 -4.28
N VAL A 20 -3.12 -3.89 -4.04
CA VAL A 20 -2.74 -2.68 -4.79
C VAL A 20 -1.32 -2.20 -4.52
N ASP A 21 -0.70 -2.66 -3.42
CA ASP A 21 0.69 -2.37 -3.04
C ASP A 21 1.61 -3.61 -3.15
N SER A 22 1.17 -4.65 -3.85
CA SER A 22 1.88 -5.93 -3.94
C SER A 22 2.81 -6.06 -5.16
N PHE A 23 2.96 -5.01 -5.96
CA PHE A 23 3.73 -5.08 -7.20
C PHE A 23 5.23 -4.86 -6.95
N GLN A 24 6.05 -5.71 -7.56
CA GLN A 24 7.50 -5.57 -7.60
C GLN A 24 7.94 -5.59 -9.07
N ILE A 25 8.78 -4.63 -9.46
CA ILE A 25 9.30 -4.51 -10.82
C ILE A 25 10.78 -4.86 -10.77
N ILE A 26 11.18 -5.88 -11.50
CA ILE A 26 12.57 -6.34 -11.57
C ILE A 26 13.33 -5.39 -12.49
N LEU A 27 14.31 -4.66 -11.95
CA LEU A 27 15.01 -3.59 -12.67
C LEU A 27 16.27 -4.07 -13.40
N ASP A 28 16.70 -5.32 -13.23
CA ASP A 28 17.97 -5.84 -13.75
C ASP A 28 18.14 -5.64 -15.26
N SER A 29 17.11 -5.95 -16.05
CA SER A 29 17.16 -5.77 -17.51
C SER A 29 17.23 -4.29 -17.91
N LEU A 30 16.57 -3.41 -17.14
CA LEU A 30 16.61 -1.96 -17.35
C LEU A 30 18.00 -1.40 -17.01
N LEU A 31 18.59 -1.84 -15.90
CA LEU A 31 19.92 -1.41 -15.47
C LEU A 31 21.00 -1.91 -16.46
N LEU A 32 20.89 -3.15 -16.94
CA LEU A 32 21.78 -3.70 -17.96
C LEU A 32 21.68 -2.92 -19.27
N PHE A 33 20.47 -2.57 -19.70
CA PHE A 33 20.26 -1.74 -20.88
C PHE A 33 21.01 -0.40 -20.78
N TYR A 34 20.89 0.31 -19.65
CA TYR A 34 21.63 1.56 -19.45
C TYR A 34 23.15 1.37 -19.32
N GLY A 35 23.60 0.20 -18.82
CA GLY A 35 25.03 -0.11 -18.72
C GLY A 35 25.70 -0.43 -20.05
N CYS A 36 24.95 -0.95 -21.03
CA CYS A 36 25.51 -1.45 -22.30
C CYS A 36 25.09 -0.63 -23.53
N SER A 37 23.91 0.01 -23.52
CA SER A 37 23.40 0.73 -24.69
C SER A 37 23.97 2.15 -24.77
N GLN A 38 24.54 2.49 -25.93
CA GLN A 38 24.87 3.87 -26.28
C GLN A 38 23.67 4.65 -26.85
N MET A 39 22.59 3.94 -27.19
CA MET A 39 21.37 4.50 -27.75
C MET A 39 20.32 4.71 -26.65
N SER A 40 19.60 5.83 -26.73
CA SER A 40 18.45 6.10 -25.86
C SER A 40 17.30 5.15 -26.15
N MET A 41 16.50 4.86 -25.11
CA MET A 41 15.27 4.09 -25.25
C MET A 41 14.27 4.78 -26.18
N SER A 42 13.52 4.01 -26.96
CA SER A 42 12.43 4.48 -27.81
C SER A 42 11.33 3.42 -27.89
N ASP A 43 10.16 3.75 -28.46
CA ASP A 43 9.01 2.84 -28.58
C ASP A 43 9.29 1.55 -29.39
N ASN A 44 10.37 1.52 -30.17
CA ASN A 44 10.79 0.32 -30.91
C ASN A 44 12.11 -0.26 -30.39
N PHE A 45 12.68 0.31 -29.33
CA PHE A 45 13.95 -0.08 -28.75
C PHE A 45 13.95 0.11 -27.24
N TYR A 46 13.53 -0.93 -26.52
CA TYR A 46 13.48 -0.98 -25.07
C TYR A 46 13.76 -2.41 -24.56
N PRO A 47 14.29 -2.57 -23.34
CA PRO A 47 14.44 -3.88 -22.73
C PRO A 47 13.08 -4.44 -22.30
N THR A 48 12.92 -5.76 -22.33
CA THR A 48 11.80 -6.42 -21.67
C THR A 48 11.99 -6.33 -20.15
N VAL A 49 10.99 -5.78 -19.46
CA VAL A 49 10.96 -5.65 -18.00
C VAL A 49 9.89 -6.58 -17.44
N VAL A 50 10.22 -7.28 -16.36
CA VAL A 50 9.30 -8.20 -15.70
C VAL A 50 8.77 -7.55 -14.43
N ALA A 51 7.46 -7.65 -14.23
CA ALA A 51 6.80 -7.28 -12.99
C ALA A 51 6.11 -8.49 -12.39
N GLU A 52 6.14 -8.60 -11.08
CA GLU A 52 5.48 -9.64 -10.32
C GLU A 52 4.57 -9.04 -9.25
N SER A 53 3.62 -9.86 -8.77
CA SER A 53 2.73 -9.48 -7.69
C SER A 53 2.86 -10.49 -6.57
N VAL A 54 3.34 -10.03 -5.42
CA VAL A 54 3.48 -10.86 -4.21
C VAL A 54 2.14 -11.14 -3.53
N TYR A 55 1.03 -10.60 -4.06
CA TYR A 55 -0.33 -11.00 -3.72
C TYR A 55 -0.64 -12.45 -4.16
N GLY A 56 0.09 -12.94 -5.16
CA GLY A 56 0.06 -14.32 -5.65
C GLY A 56 -0.57 -14.48 -7.03
N ASP A 57 -1.52 -13.61 -7.43
CA ASP A 57 -2.02 -13.54 -8.81
C ASP A 57 -1.85 -12.12 -9.35
N PHE A 58 -1.02 -11.98 -10.39
CA PHE A 58 -0.71 -10.69 -10.99
C PHE A 58 -1.92 -10.05 -11.69
N GLN A 59 -2.72 -10.84 -12.42
CA GLN A 59 -3.87 -10.32 -13.16
C GLN A 59 -4.98 -9.89 -12.21
N GLU A 60 -5.20 -10.64 -11.13
CA GLU A 60 -6.14 -10.26 -10.08
C GLU A 60 -5.71 -8.97 -9.38
N ALA A 61 -4.44 -8.86 -8.98
CA ALA A 61 -3.93 -7.63 -8.36
C ALA A 61 -4.02 -6.43 -9.32
N LEU A 62 -3.70 -6.63 -10.61
CA LEU A 62 -3.81 -5.60 -11.63
C LEU A 62 -5.26 -5.17 -11.84
N TYR A 63 -6.19 -6.12 -11.83
CA TYR A 63 -7.63 -5.83 -11.86
C TYR A 63 -8.05 -4.99 -10.65
N HIS A 64 -7.61 -5.35 -9.44
CA HIS A 64 -7.88 -4.56 -8.24
C HIS A 64 -7.33 -3.13 -8.36
N LEU A 65 -6.11 -2.95 -8.88
CA LEU A 65 -5.52 -1.64 -9.11
C LEU A 65 -6.36 -0.81 -10.10
N HIS A 66 -6.70 -1.38 -11.26
CA HIS A 66 -7.50 -0.68 -12.27
C HIS A 66 -8.92 -0.32 -11.81
N LYS A 67 -9.54 -1.16 -10.97
CA LYS A 67 -10.90 -0.95 -10.46
C LYS A 67 -10.95 -0.24 -9.10
N LYS A 68 -9.79 0.20 -8.58
CA LYS A 68 -9.65 0.79 -7.24
C LYS A 68 -10.29 -0.09 -6.15
N LEU A 69 -9.92 -1.36 -6.10
CA LEU A 69 -10.46 -2.32 -5.15
C LEU A 69 -9.49 -2.61 -4.01
N ILE A 70 -10.02 -2.64 -2.78
CA ILE A 70 -9.30 -3.01 -1.57
C ILE A 70 -9.51 -4.50 -1.34
N ALA A 71 -8.44 -5.28 -1.50
CA ALA A 71 -8.43 -6.71 -1.24
C ALA A 71 -7.14 -7.12 -0.53
N THR A 72 -7.26 -8.07 0.39
CA THR A 72 -6.14 -8.72 1.07
C THR A 72 -6.45 -10.21 1.16
N ARG A 73 -5.43 -11.07 1.02
CA ARG A 73 -5.56 -12.54 1.16
C ARG A 73 -5.22 -13.02 2.57
N ASN A 74 -4.40 -12.25 3.29
CA ASN A 74 -3.87 -12.60 4.60
C ASN A 74 -4.19 -11.49 5.61
N PRO A 75 -5.46 -11.30 6.02
CA PRO A 75 -5.83 -10.33 7.05
C PRO A 75 -4.96 -10.42 8.30
N GLU A 76 -4.58 -11.64 8.69
CA GLU A 76 -3.76 -11.95 9.85
C GLU A 76 -2.33 -11.40 9.81
N GLU A 77 -1.85 -11.03 8.63
CA GLU A 77 -0.54 -10.43 8.44
C GLU A 77 -0.56 -8.90 8.53
N ILE A 78 -1.75 -8.29 8.48
CA ILE A 78 -1.92 -6.86 8.62
C ILE A 78 -1.54 -6.45 10.05
N ARG A 79 -0.62 -5.49 10.16
CA ARG A 79 -0.26 -4.81 11.42
C ARG A 79 -1.13 -3.58 11.64
N GLY A 80 -0.97 -2.89 12.78
CA GLY A 80 -1.75 -1.71 13.13
C GLY A 80 -1.72 -0.61 12.05
N GLY A 81 -0.61 -0.48 11.32
CA GLY A 81 -0.51 0.45 10.18
C GLY A 81 -1.54 0.21 9.06
N GLY A 82 -2.02 -1.02 8.91
CA GLY A 82 -2.99 -1.36 7.87
C GLY A 82 -4.36 -0.70 8.03
N LEU A 83 -4.78 -0.38 9.27
CA LEU A 83 -5.99 0.43 9.50
C LEU A 83 -5.85 1.81 8.86
N LEU A 84 -4.70 2.46 9.08
CA LEU A 84 -4.41 3.79 8.55
C LEU A 84 -4.35 3.76 7.02
N LYS A 85 -3.68 2.73 6.47
CA LYS A 85 -3.62 2.53 5.01
C LYS A 85 -5.00 2.25 4.40
N TYR A 86 -5.82 1.43 5.05
CA TYR A 86 -7.20 1.18 4.64
C TYR A 86 -8.02 2.46 4.55
N CYS A 87 -7.98 3.30 5.60
CA CYS A 87 -8.71 4.56 5.62
C CYS A 87 -8.21 5.53 4.54
N ASN A 88 -6.91 5.55 4.26
CA ASN A 88 -6.34 6.36 3.18
C ASN A 88 -6.80 5.88 1.79
N LEU A 89 -6.86 4.55 1.58
CA LEU A 89 -7.43 3.98 0.36
C LEU A 89 -8.90 4.41 0.17
N LEU A 90 -9.71 4.38 1.23
CA LEU A 90 -11.11 4.82 1.18
C LEU A 90 -11.27 6.29 0.75
N VAL A 91 -10.43 7.20 1.27
CA VAL A 91 -10.43 8.62 0.87
C VAL A 91 -10.02 8.81 -0.59
N ARG A 92 -9.22 7.88 -1.14
CA ARG A 92 -8.77 7.87 -2.54
C ARG A 92 -9.75 7.16 -3.50
N ASP A 93 -11.01 7.03 -3.07
CA ASP A 93 -12.12 6.37 -3.77
C ASP A 93 -11.96 4.85 -3.99
N TYR A 94 -11.08 4.20 -3.23
CA TYR A 94 -11.03 2.75 -3.28
C TYR A 94 -12.22 2.14 -2.54
N LYS A 95 -12.68 0.99 -3.03
CA LYS A 95 -13.83 0.27 -2.48
C LYS A 95 -13.45 -1.14 -2.08
N PRO A 96 -14.01 -1.71 -1.01
CA PRO A 96 -13.78 -3.12 -0.67
C PRO A 96 -14.15 -4.04 -1.85
N ALA A 97 -13.23 -4.93 -2.25
CA ALA A 97 -13.53 -5.95 -3.26
C ALA A 97 -14.65 -6.91 -2.79
N ARG A 98 -14.78 -7.07 -1.47
CA ARG A 98 -15.77 -7.91 -0.80
C ARG A 98 -16.53 -7.14 0.28
N PRO A 99 -17.58 -6.38 -0.10
CA PRO A 99 -18.37 -5.60 0.86
C PRO A 99 -19.04 -6.46 1.93
N ASP A 100 -19.35 -7.73 1.63
CA ASP A 100 -19.87 -8.73 2.55
C ASP A 100 -18.91 -9.05 3.72
N LYS A 101 -17.60 -8.96 3.47
CA LYS A 101 -16.56 -9.31 4.47
C LYS A 101 -15.89 -8.11 5.11
N ILE A 102 -16.12 -6.89 4.62
CA ILE A 102 -15.34 -5.73 5.05
C ILE A 102 -15.50 -5.43 6.54
N LYS A 103 -16.69 -5.63 7.10
CA LYS A 103 -16.93 -5.40 8.53
C LYS A 103 -16.11 -6.29 9.44
N HIS A 104 -15.80 -7.52 9.01
CA HIS A 104 -14.90 -8.39 9.76
C HIS A 104 -13.45 -7.87 9.68
N LEU A 105 -13.02 -7.45 8.48
CA LEU A 105 -11.68 -6.90 8.27
C LEU A 105 -11.46 -5.59 9.04
N GLU A 106 -12.43 -4.68 9.05
CA GLU A 106 -12.40 -3.44 9.84
C GLU A 106 -12.17 -3.74 11.33
N ARG A 107 -12.95 -4.66 11.90
CA ARG A 107 -12.78 -5.07 13.31
C ARG A 107 -11.39 -5.64 13.58
N TYR A 108 -10.87 -6.46 12.66
CA TYR A 108 -9.53 -7.01 12.79
C TYR A 108 -8.46 -5.90 12.77
N MET A 109 -8.52 -4.99 11.81
CA MET A 109 -7.58 -3.87 11.69
C MET A 109 -7.63 -2.95 12.90
N CYS A 110 -8.83 -2.64 13.42
CA CYS A 110 -9.00 -1.86 14.64
C CYS A 110 -8.39 -2.57 15.86
N SER A 111 -8.70 -3.85 16.06
CA SER A 111 -8.11 -4.64 17.16
C SER A 111 -6.59 -4.66 17.07
N ARG A 112 -6.03 -4.91 15.88
CA ARG A 112 -4.58 -4.93 15.67
C ARG A 112 -3.95 -3.56 15.91
N PHE A 113 -4.60 -2.47 15.52
CA PHE A 113 -4.13 -1.10 15.78
C PHE A 113 -3.97 -0.85 17.29
N PHE A 114 -4.97 -1.18 18.10
CA PHE A 114 -4.88 -1.00 19.56
C PHE A 114 -3.88 -1.95 20.23
N ILE A 115 -3.66 -3.16 19.67
CA ILE A 115 -2.62 -4.08 20.15
C ILE A 115 -1.22 -3.54 19.86
N ASP A 116 -1.00 -2.99 18.65
CA ASP A 116 0.31 -2.48 18.24
C ASP A 116 0.61 -1.10 18.83
N PHE A 117 -0.42 -0.29 19.14
CA PHE A 117 -0.33 1.06 19.71
C PHE A 117 -1.24 1.20 20.94
N GLY A 118 -0.82 0.59 22.06
CA GLY A 118 -1.65 0.49 23.27
C GLY A 118 -1.84 1.80 24.05
N ASP A 119 -0.92 2.76 23.91
CA ASP A 119 -0.96 4.04 24.62
C ASP A 119 -1.47 5.18 23.72
N ILE A 120 -2.20 6.13 24.31
CA ILE A 120 -2.78 7.26 23.58
C ILE A 120 -1.71 8.17 22.96
N ASN A 121 -0.54 8.32 23.60
CA ASN A 121 0.55 9.11 23.03
C ASN A 121 1.18 8.40 21.84
N GLN A 122 1.29 7.07 21.88
CA GLN A 122 1.73 6.27 20.72
C GLN A 122 0.74 6.39 19.55
N GLN A 123 -0.56 6.30 19.84
CA GLN A 123 -1.62 6.46 18.82
C GLN A 123 -1.56 7.87 18.20
N ARG A 124 -1.47 8.91 19.03
CA ARG A 124 -1.32 10.31 18.58
C ARG A 124 -0.09 10.48 17.71
N ALA A 125 1.09 10.08 18.20
CA ALA A 125 2.34 10.23 17.46
C ALA A 125 2.31 9.47 16.13
N LYS A 126 1.72 8.27 16.11
CA LYS A 126 1.56 7.48 14.88
C LYS A 126 0.64 8.17 13.89
N LEU A 127 -0.49 8.70 14.34
CA LEU A 127 -1.45 9.40 13.50
C LEU A 127 -0.86 10.71 12.95
N GLU A 128 -0.23 11.53 13.79
CA GLU A 128 0.45 12.78 13.40
C GLU A 128 1.53 12.51 12.35
N SER A 129 2.37 11.50 12.58
CA SER A 129 3.38 11.06 11.61
C SER A 129 2.75 10.58 10.29
N TYR A 130 1.65 9.83 10.34
CA TYR A 130 0.96 9.37 9.13
C TYR A 130 0.40 10.55 8.33
N LEU A 131 -0.26 11.50 9.00
CA LEU A 131 -0.82 12.69 8.35
C LEU A 131 0.28 13.55 7.71
N ALA A 132 1.37 13.79 8.42
CA ALA A 132 2.51 14.56 7.92
C ALA A 132 3.16 13.91 6.69
N ASN A 133 3.19 12.57 6.61
CA ASN A 133 3.80 11.86 5.50
C ASN A 133 2.90 11.76 4.27
N HIS A 134 1.60 11.53 4.46
CA HIS A 134 0.67 11.15 3.39
C HIS A 134 -0.23 12.29 2.86
N PHE A 135 -0.37 13.40 3.60
CA PHE A 135 -1.31 14.48 3.25
C PHE A 135 -0.63 15.86 3.14
N MET A 136 0.67 15.91 2.85
CA MET A 136 1.37 17.18 2.63
C MET A 136 0.75 17.95 1.46
N GLY A 137 0.16 19.11 1.74
CA GLY A 137 -0.51 19.95 0.74
C GLY A 137 -1.94 19.53 0.41
N GLU A 138 -2.51 18.54 1.12
CA GLU A 138 -3.86 18.01 0.90
C GLU A 138 -4.75 18.17 2.16
N GLU A 139 -4.93 19.41 2.66
CA GLU A 139 -5.64 19.65 3.93
C GLU A 139 -7.11 19.20 3.93
N GLN A 140 -7.80 19.29 2.78
CA GLN A 140 -9.17 18.77 2.65
C GLN A 140 -9.21 17.25 2.82
N ASN A 141 -8.33 16.52 2.13
CA ASN A 141 -8.24 15.06 2.23
C ASN A 141 -7.81 14.61 3.63
N LYS A 142 -7.01 15.42 4.34
CA LYS A 142 -6.62 15.15 5.73
C LYS A 142 -7.84 15.18 6.66
N TYR A 143 -8.73 16.15 6.50
CA TYR A 143 -9.98 16.21 7.28
C TYR A 143 -10.91 15.02 6.95
N GLU A 144 -11.10 14.74 5.65
CA GLU A 144 -11.91 13.60 5.20
C GLU A 144 -11.36 12.26 5.70
N TYR A 145 -10.04 12.10 5.69
CA TYR A 145 -9.36 10.94 6.26
C TYR A 145 -9.66 10.75 7.75
N LEU A 146 -9.63 11.83 8.54
CA LEU A 146 -9.96 11.74 9.96
C LEU A 146 -11.43 11.38 10.19
N LEU A 147 -12.36 11.88 9.36
CA LEU A 147 -13.77 11.48 9.41
C LEU A 147 -13.96 10.00 9.04
N VAL A 148 -13.26 9.51 8.02
CA VAL A 148 -13.28 8.10 7.63
C VAL A 148 -12.72 7.23 8.75
N LEU A 149 -11.58 7.60 9.32
CA LEU A 149 -10.96 6.88 10.43
C LEU A 149 -11.90 6.82 11.65
N HIS A 150 -12.51 7.95 12.01
CA HIS A 150 -13.49 8.02 13.10
C HIS A 150 -14.75 7.17 12.83
N ARG A 151 -15.15 6.98 11.58
CA ARG A 151 -16.29 6.11 11.22
C ARG A 151 -15.95 4.63 11.30
N VAL A 152 -14.69 4.26 11.02
CA VAL A 152 -14.24 2.86 11.00
C VAL A 152 -13.92 2.35 12.41
N VAL A 153 -13.39 3.22 13.27
CA VAL A 153 -13.15 2.95 14.70
C VAL A 153 -14.47 2.97 15.47
#